data_AF-A0A1B6FCG8-F1
#
_entry.id   AF-A0A1B6FCG8-F1
#
_cell.length_a   1.000
_cell.length_b   1.000
_cell.length_c   1.000
_cell.angle_alpha   90.00
_cell.angle_beta   90.00
_cell.angle_gamma   90.00
#
_symmetry.space_group_name_H-M   'P 1'
#
loop_
_entity.id
_entity.type
_entity.pdbx_description
1 polymer ?
#
loop_
_entity_poly.entity_id
_entity_poly.type
_entity_poly.pdbx_seq_one_letter_code
_entity_poly.pdbx_strand_id
1 'polypeptide(L)'
;FRPPPFTGIVATAVCSVLGGPMETIQLSGQSSRHVFSLSSTYINFGFRTFTEICEEVIELSNMSQLPFTFRVSSTAAVPPNIRDVDLGRLTIEPSYGKVDARKSVSIYVRFYPGLTGEFQQQFTIQVGYLEPVIVLVTGYGVLPQVSVNQAHISRPRLPIYLGYKAVASLTAQRFQHTISCHHFSVDLSELPSDDLLSDWVVINFTDKFPTNNDIWLAIERLIASTYFKENPQFLSLSRTRNNTKRTPQLVFP
;
A
#
# COMPACT_ATOMS: atom_id res chain seq x y z
N PHE A 1 -31.40 -16.35 -25.95
CA PHE A 1 -31.84 -14.95 -26.02
C PHE A 1 -30.69 -14.04 -25.58
N ARG A 2 -30.21 -13.10 -26.40
CA ARG A 2 -29.11 -12.16 -26.10
C ARG A 2 -29.57 -10.73 -26.39
N PRO A 3 -30.37 -10.13 -25.49
CA PRO A 3 -30.90 -8.79 -25.73
C PRO A 3 -29.77 -7.75 -25.70
N PRO A 4 -29.88 -6.66 -26.46
CA PRO A 4 -29.01 -5.50 -26.31
C PRO A 4 -28.99 -4.99 -24.85
N PRO A 5 -27.91 -4.34 -24.40
CA PRO A 5 -27.90 -3.71 -23.07
C PRO A 5 -29.00 -2.64 -22.99
N PHE A 6 -29.57 -2.47 -21.79
CA PHE A 6 -30.67 -1.53 -21.48
C PHE A 6 -32.02 -1.90 -22.12
N THR A 7 -32.29 -3.20 -22.29
CA THR A 7 -33.55 -3.71 -22.84
C THR A 7 -34.46 -4.23 -21.73
N GLY A 8 -35.68 -3.73 -21.66
CA GLY A 8 -36.77 -4.32 -20.87
C GLY A 8 -37.74 -5.07 -21.78
N ILE A 9 -38.10 -6.30 -21.42
CA ILE A 9 -39.04 -7.13 -22.17
C ILE A 9 -40.11 -7.61 -21.23
N VAL A 10 -41.34 -7.54 -21.72
CA VAL A 10 -42.49 -8.22 -21.13
C VAL A 10 -43.01 -9.18 -22.21
N ALA A 11 -43.13 -10.45 -21.86
CA ALA A 11 -43.66 -11.49 -22.71
C ALA A 11 -44.80 -12.18 -21.98
N THR A 12 -45.79 -12.64 -22.73
CA THR A 12 -46.95 -13.31 -22.16
C THR A 12 -46.96 -14.74 -22.68
N ALA A 13 -46.82 -15.71 -21.77
CA ALA A 13 -46.98 -17.13 -22.08
C ALA A 13 -48.43 -17.53 -21.82
N VAL A 14 -49.10 -18.09 -22.82
CA VAL A 14 -50.44 -18.66 -22.66
C VAL A 14 -50.28 -20.18 -22.61
N CYS A 15 -50.72 -20.78 -21.50
CA CYS A 15 -50.60 -22.20 -21.24
C CYS A 15 -51.98 -22.85 -21.32
N SER A 16 -52.13 -23.85 -22.18
CA SER A 16 -53.33 -24.69 -22.25
C SER A 16 -53.09 -26.01 -21.54
N VAL A 17 -53.88 -26.31 -20.51
CA VAL A 17 -53.89 -27.62 -19.85
C VAL A 17 -55.02 -28.47 -20.45
N LEU A 18 -54.75 -29.75 -20.72
CA LEU A 18 -55.70 -30.64 -21.36
C LEU A 18 -56.91 -30.86 -20.43
N GLY A 19 -58.09 -30.39 -20.85
CA GLY A 19 -59.33 -30.42 -20.06
C GLY A 19 -59.45 -29.30 -19.01
N GLY A 20 -58.51 -28.35 -18.95
CA GLY A 20 -58.53 -27.22 -18.02
C GLY A 20 -58.67 -25.85 -18.71
N PRO A 21 -58.82 -24.77 -17.93
CA PRO A 21 -58.84 -23.41 -18.46
C PRO A 21 -57.46 -23.01 -19.02
N MET A 22 -57.42 -22.05 -19.94
CA MET A 22 -56.16 -21.45 -20.39
C MET A 22 -55.67 -20.47 -19.33
N GLU A 23 -54.39 -20.58 -18.96
CA GLU A 23 -53.75 -19.65 -18.02
C GLU A 23 -52.75 -18.76 -18.74
N THR A 24 -52.62 -17.52 -18.26
CA THR A 24 -51.74 -16.51 -18.84
C THR A 24 -50.68 -16.11 -17.83
N ILE A 25 -49.42 -16.37 -18.15
CA ILE A 25 -48.27 -16.04 -17.31
C ILE A 25 -47.53 -14.84 -17.93
N GLN A 26 -47.43 -13.74 -17.19
CA GLN A 26 -46.58 -12.63 -17.60
C GLN A 26 -45.14 -12.87 -17.16
N LEU A 27 -44.23 -12.86 -18.13
CA LEU A 27 -42.80 -12.94 -17.95
C LEU A 27 -42.24 -11.53 -18.18
N SER A 28 -41.40 -11.03 -17.27
CA SER A 28 -40.66 -9.80 -17.48
C SER A 28 -39.16 -10.04 -17.29
N GLY A 29 -38.34 -9.33 -18.07
CA GLY A 29 -36.90 -9.43 -18.01
C GLY A 29 -36.25 -8.11 -18.38
N GLN A 30 -35.20 -7.73 -17.65
CA GLN A 30 -34.42 -6.53 -17.94
C GLN A 30 -32.94 -6.90 -18.14
N SER A 31 -32.30 -6.23 -19.08
CA SER A 31 -30.86 -6.31 -19.35
C SER A 31 -30.27 -4.92 -19.19
N SER A 32 -29.17 -4.78 -18.46
CA SER A 32 -28.44 -3.52 -18.36
C SER A 32 -26.93 -3.76 -18.37
N ARG A 33 -26.15 -2.77 -18.81
CA ARG A 33 -24.69 -2.82 -18.70
C ARG A 33 -24.31 -2.54 -17.25
N HIS A 34 -23.36 -3.31 -16.70
CA HIS A 34 -22.75 -2.95 -15.43
C HIS A 34 -21.97 -1.64 -15.59
N VAL A 35 -22.31 -0.66 -14.76
CA VAL A 35 -21.63 0.63 -14.67
C VAL A 35 -21.32 0.83 -13.20
N PHE A 36 -20.06 1.09 -12.86
CA PHE A 36 -19.62 1.28 -11.49
C PHE A 36 -18.57 2.38 -11.41
N SER A 37 -18.36 2.89 -10.20
CA SER A 37 -17.25 3.78 -9.87
C SER A 37 -16.53 3.29 -8.62
N LEU A 38 -15.23 3.55 -8.57
CA LEU A 38 -14.39 3.37 -7.38
C LEU A 38 -13.97 4.76 -6.88
N SER A 39 -13.98 4.97 -5.56
CA SER A 39 -13.52 6.24 -4.99
C SER A 39 -12.03 6.50 -5.25
N SER A 40 -11.21 5.44 -5.31
CA SER A 40 -9.81 5.51 -5.69
C SER A 40 -9.30 4.16 -6.23
N THR A 41 -8.35 4.21 -7.16
CA THR A 41 -7.54 3.07 -7.61
C THR A 41 -6.10 3.13 -7.09
N TYR A 42 -5.77 4.16 -6.32
CA TYR A 42 -4.46 4.37 -5.72
C TYR A 42 -4.59 4.73 -4.24
N ILE A 43 -4.00 3.91 -3.39
CA ILE A 43 -3.99 4.08 -1.93
C ILE A 43 -2.55 4.32 -1.51
N ASN A 44 -2.28 5.48 -0.91
CA ASN A 44 -0.99 5.80 -0.35
C ASN A 44 -1.12 5.99 1.16
N PHE A 45 -0.63 5.03 1.93
CA PHE A 45 -0.63 5.10 3.39
C PHE A 45 0.37 6.12 3.94
N GLY A 46 1.29 6.63 3.10
CA GLY A 46 2.35 7.52 3.52
C GLY A 46 3.29 6.85 4.53
N PHE A 47 3.78 7.64 5.49
CA PHE A 47 4.60 7.13 6.60
C PHE A 47 3.70 6.49 7.67
N ARG A 48 3.98 5.23 8.00
CA ARG A 48 3.25 4.45 9.02
C ARG A 48 4.22 3.63 9.84
N THR A 49 3.91 3.41 11.11
CA THR A 49 4.72 2.53 11.96
C THR A 49 4.77 1.13 11.36
N PHE A 50 5.96 0.58 11.18
CA PHE A 50 6.11 -0.72 10.50
C PHE A 50 5.46 -1.89 11.25
N THR A 51 5.20 -1.74 12.55
CA THR A 51 4.55 -2.75 13.40
C THR A 51 3.04 -2.56 13.55
N GLU A 52 2.44 -1.58 12.88
CA GLU A 52 1.00 -1.29 12.98
C GLU A 52 0.28 -1.65 11.70
N ILE A 53 -1.02 -1.97 11.82
CA ILE A 53 -1.88 -2.18 10.67
C ILE A 53 -2.29 -0.81 10.12
N CYS A 54 -2.04 -0.61 8.84
CA CYS A 54 -2.53 0.53 8.08
C CYS A 54 -3.93 0.17 7.57
N GLU A 55 -4.89 1.09 7.66
CA GLU A 55 -6.26 0.88 7.19
C GLU A 55 -6.72 2.09 6.38
N GLU A 56 -7.30 1.82 5.21
CA GLU A 56 -7.95 2.79 4.33
C GLU A 56 -9.22 2.17 3.77
N VAL A 57 -10.18 3.02 3.37
CA VAL A 57 -11.47 2.57 2.85
C VAL A 57 -11.67 3.10 1.44
N ILE A 58 -11.98 2.21 0.51
CA ILE A 58 -12.43 2.58 -0.83
C ILE A 58 -13.92 2.27 -0.99
N GLU A 59 -14.63 3.09 -1.75
CA GLU A 59 -16.06 2.93 -2.00
C GLU A 59 -16.25 2.37 -3.41
N LEU A 60 -17.00 1.27 -3.53
CA LEU A 60 -17.47 0.71 -4.79
C LEU A 60 -18.95 1.03 -4.98
N SER A 61 -19.26 1.88 -5.94
CA SER A 61 -20.63 2.32 -6.22
C SER A 61 -21.20 1.67 -7.47
N ASN A 62 -22.39 1.08 -7.38
CA ASN A 62 -23.14 0.57 -8.50
C ASN A 62 -23.98 1.67 -9.14
N MET A 63 -23.57 2.11 -10.34
CA MET A 63 -24.24 3.13 -11.13
C MET A 63 -25.20 2.54 -12.17
N SER A 64 -25.41 1.22 -12.17
CA SER A 64 -26.34 0.53 -13.06
C SER A 64 -27.73 0.38 -12.45
N GLN A 65 -28.68 -0.10 -13.27
CA GLN A 65 -30.07 -0.34 -12.87
C GLN A 65 -30.28 -1.74 -12.29
N LEU A 66 -29.30 -2.63 -12.44
CA LEU A 66 -29.35 -4.00 -11.93
C LEU A 66 -28.27 -4.20 -10.85
N PRO A 67 -28.49 -5.09 -9.88
CA PRO A 67 -27.44 -5.47 -8.97
C PRO A 67 -26.30 -6.18 -9.72
N PHE A 68 -25.07 -6.01 -9.24
CA PHE A 68 -23.94 -6.82 -9.67
C PHE A 68 -23.23 -7.46 -8.49
N THR A 69 -22.40 -8.45 -8.77
CA THR A 69 -21.45 -9.01 -7.80
C THR A 69 -20.05 -8.48 -8.06
N PHE A 70 -19.22 -8.44 -7.03
CA PHE A 70 -17.80 -8.18 -7.17
C PHE A 70 -16.98 -9.24 -6.45
N ARG A 71 -15.73 -9.39 -6.87
CA ARG A 71 -14.73 -10.26 -6.26
C ARG A 71 -13.38 -9.57 -6.22
N VAL A 72 -12.69 -9.68 -5.10
CA VAL A 72 -11.34 -9.20 -4.89
C VAL A 72 -10.38 -10.38 -5.05
N SER A 73 -9.24 -10.14 -5.71
CA SER A 73 -8.14 -11.10 -5.81
C SER A 73 -6.83 -10.37 -5.54
N SER A 74 -6.01 -10.89 -4.63
CA SER A 74 -4.68 -10.35 -4.35
C SER A 74 -3.65 -11.14 -5.15
N THR A 75 -2.72 -10.44 -5.80
CA THR A 75 -1.60 -11.08 -6.53
C THR A 75 -0.38 -11.28 -5.65
N ALA A 76 -0.41 -10.82 -4.40
CA ALA A 76 0.71 -10.93 -3.49
C ALA A 76 0.91 -12.40 -3.07
N ALA A 77 1.96 -13.03 -3.59
CA ALA A 77 2.44 -14.30 -3.08
C ALA A 77 2.87 -14.10 -1.61
N VAL A 78 2.11 -14.67 -0.68
CA VAL A 78 2.60 -14.84 0.70
C VAL A 78 3.87 -15.69 0.60
N PRO A 79 5.05 -15.19 1.05
CA PRO A 79 6.26 -15.99 1.02
C PRO A 79 6.02 -17.32 1.76
N PRO A 80 6.27 -18.48 1.14
CA PRO A 80 5.84 -19.78 1.67
C PRO A 80 6.52 -20.21 2.99
N ASN A 81 7.45 -19.40 3.54
CA ASN A 81 8.35 -19.79 4.63
C ASN A 81 8.20 -19.03 5.94
N ILE A 82 7.09 -18.33 6.20
CA ILE A 82 6.84 -17.76 7.53
C ILE A 82 5.37 -17.98 7.90
N ARG A 83 5.06 -19.20 8.36
CA ARG A 83 3.68 -19.65 8.58
C ARG A 83 2.94 -18.92 9.72
N ASP A 84 3.64 -18.13 10.55
CA ASP A 84 3.06 -17.50 11.75
C ASP A 84 3.23 -15.97 11.84
N VAL A 85 3.92 -15.33 10.88
CA VAL A 85 4.16 -13.88 10.91
C VAL A 85 3.74 -13.31 9.57
N ASP A 86 2.61 -12.62 9.59
CA ASP A 86 1.93 -11.99 8.45
C ASP A 86 2.70 -10.79 7.86
N LEU A 87 4.02 -10.89 7.64
CA LEU A 87 4.83 -9.82 7.07
C LEU A 87 4.32 -9.40 5.68
N GLY A 88 4.11 -8.10 5.48
CA GLY A 88 3.61 -7.56 4.21
C GLY A 88 2.20 -8.04 3.85
N ARG A 89 1.40 -8.49 4.84
CA ARG A 89 0.06 -9.01 4.58
C ARG A 89 -0.90 -7.89 4.19
N LEU A 90 -1.46 -8.01 2.98
CA LEU A 90 -2.57 -7.21 2.49
C LEU A 90 -3.88 -7.99 2.69
N THR A 91 -4.80 -7.42 3.45
CA THR A 91 -6.14 -7.98 3.71
C THR A 91 -7.19 -7.02 3.17
N ILE A 92 -8.14 -7.53 2.38
CA ILE A 92 -9.25 -6.76 1.83
C ILE A 92 -10.57 -7.39 2.27
N GLU A 93 -11.44 -6.58 2.87
CA GLU A 93 -12.74 -7.01 3.36
C GLU A 93 -13.83 -6.00 2.96
N PRO A 94 -14.97 -6.45 2.41
CA PRO A 94 -15.26 -7.80 1.97
C PRO A 94 -14.47 -8.21 0.71
N SER A 95 -14.09 -9.49 0.61
CA SER A 95 -13.38 -10.04 -0.57
C SER A 95 -14.31 -10.43 -1.72
N TYR A 96 -15.61 -10.52 -1.47
CA TYR A 96 -16.64 -10.67 -2.48
C TYR A 96 -17.96 -10.12 -1.93
N GLY A 97 -18.89 -9.78 -2.81
CA GLY A 97 -20.21 -9.33 -2.38
C GLY A 97 -21.12 -9.02 -3.54
N LYS A 98 -22.34 -8.61 -3.19
CA LYS A 98 -23.35 -8.10 -4.12
C LYS A 98 -23.62 -6.64 -3.78
N VAL A 99 -23.67 -5.79 -4.80
CA VAL A 99 -24.03 -4.38 -4.68
C VAL A 99 -25.33 -4.16 -5.42
N ASP A 100 -26.37 -3.76 -4.70
CA ASP A 100 -27.67 -3.47 -5.29
C ASP A 100 -27.60 -2.26 -6.22
N ALA A 101 -28.60 -2.14 -7.11
CA ALA A 101 -28.69 -1.03 -8.04
C ALA A 101 -28.67 0.31 -7.29
N ARG A 102 -27.86 1.27 -7.77
CA ARG A 102 -27.74 2.61 -7.19
C ARG A 102 -27.29 2.63 -5.72
N LYS A 103 -26.57 1.60 -5.26
CA LYS A 103 -25.98 1.51 -3.92
C LYS A 103 -24.45 1.47 -3.99
N SER A 104 -23.83 1.77 -2.86
CA SER A 104 -22.39 1.65 -2.65
C SER A 104 -22.08 0.64 -1.55
N VAL A 105 -20.87 0.09 -1.59
CA VAL A 105 -20.29 -0.72 -0.51
C VAL A 105 -18.89 -0.21 -0.18
N SER A 106 -18.55 -0.19 1.11
CA SER A 106 -17.21 0.12 1.60
C SER A 106 -16.34 -1.13 1.57
N ILE A 107 -15.14 -0.99 1.01
CA ILE A 107 -14.11 -2.03 0.96
C ILE A 107 -12.93 -1.54 1.81
N TYR A 108 -12.67 -2.24 2.90
CA TYR A 108 -11.59 -1.99 3.84
C TYR A 108 -10.30 -2.63 3.32
N VAL A 109 -9.28 -1.80 3.12
CA VAL A 109 -7.95 -2.22 2.68
C VAL A 109 -7.02 -2.08 3.87
N ARG A 110 -6.56 -3.22 4.39
CA ARG A 110 -5.66 -3.30 5.54
C ARG A 110 -4.31 -3.85 5.12
N PHE A 111 -3.23 -3.19 5.53
CA PHE A 111 -1.88 -3.62 5.24
C PHE A 111 -1.02 -3.62 6.49
N TYR A 112 -0.33 -4.73 6.75
CA TYR A 112 0.69 -4.83 7.80
C TYR A 112 2.08 -4.83 7.18
N PRO A 113 2.88 -3.75 7.31
CA PRO A 113 4.20 -3.68 6.70
C PRO A 113 5.15 -4.74 7.27
N GLY A 114 5.27 -4.81 8.59
CA GLY A 114 6.16 -5.73 9.31
C GLY A 114 7.66 -5.52 9.09
N LEU A 115 8.05 -4.70 8.10
CA LEU A 115 9.41 -4.30 7.83
C LEU A 115 9.48 -2.79 7.60
N THR A 116 10.65 -2.22 7.89
CA THR A 116 10.92 -0.80 7.64
C THR A 116 11.31 -0.59 6.18
N GLY A 117 10.94 0.56 5.62
CA GLY A 117 11.19 0.89 4.23
C GLY A 117 9.92 1.02 3.40
N GLU A 118 10.12 1.21 2.10
CA GLU A 118 9.03 1.34 1.13
C GLU A 118 8.37 -0.01 0.88
N PHE A 119 7.05 0.02 0.73
CA PHE A 119 6.28 -1.12 0.29
C PHE A 119 5.33 -0.73 -0.83
N GLN A 120 5.14 -1.67 -1.75
CA GLN A 120 4.20 -1.56 -2.85
C GLN A 120 3.50 -2.91 -2.99
N GLN A 121 2.16 -2.88 -3.01
CA GLN A 121 1.30 -4.03 -3.21
C GLN A 121 0.18 -3.68 -4.17
N GLN A 122 -0.46 -4.70 -4.72
CA GLN A 122 -1.62 -4.49 -5.59
C GLN A 122 -2.63 -5.62 -5.41
N PHE A 123 -3.89 -5.30 -5.69
CA PHE A 123 -4.97 -6.26 -5.78
C PHE A 123 -5.91 -5.87 -6.91
N THR A 124 -6.78 -6.79 -7.31
CA THR A 124 -7.74 -6.56 -8.39
C THR A 124 -9.17 -6.69 -7.88
N ILE A 125 -10.06 -5.80 -8.34
CA ILE A 125 -11.50 -5.89 -8.13
C ILE A 125 -12.16 -6.22 -9.46
N GLN A 126 -12.82 -7.37 -9.53
CA GLN A 126 -13.61 -7.79 -10.69
C GLN A 126 -15.10 -7.54 -10.42
N VAL A 127 -15.77 -6.79 -11.29
CA VAL A 127 -17.21 -6.48 -11.19
C VAL A 127 -18.00 -7.26 -12.24
N GLY A 128 -18.74 -8.28 -11.81
CA GLY A 128 -19.46 -9.18 -12.70
C GLY A 128 -18.56 -9.78 -13.78
N TYR A 129 -18.91 -9.53 -15.05
CA TYR A 129 -18.16 -10.00 -16.22
C TYR A 129 -17.17 -8.95 -16.78
N LEU A 130 -17.04 -7.78 -16.13
CA LEU A 130 -16.13 -6.74 -16.58
C LEU A 130 -14.67 -7.13 -16.32
N GLU A 131 -13.76 -6.46 -17.02
CA GLU A 131 -12.32 -6.60 -16.78
C GLU A 131 -11.97 -6.20 -15.34
N PRO A 132 -11.08 -6.96 -14.66
CA PRO A 132 -10.64 -6.62 -13.32
C PRO A 132 -9.89 -5.28 -13.28
N VAL A 133 -10.23 -4.43 -12.32
CA VAL A 133 -9.53 -3.16 -12.07
C VAL A 133 -8.42 -3.38 -11.06
N ILE A 134 -7.21 -2.95 -11.39
CA ILE A 134 -6.05 -2.99 -10.50
C ILE A 134 -6.12 -1.80 -9.54
N VAL A 135 -5.96 -2.07 -8.24
CA VAL A 135 -5.79 -1.07 -7.19
C VAL A 135 -4.36 -1.18 -6.66
N LEU A 136 -3.64 -0.06 -6.70
CA LEU A 136 -2.25 0.04 -6.25
C LEU A 136 -2.21 0.57 -4.81
N VAL A 137 -1.41 -0.07 -3.96
CA VAL A 137 -1.22 0.27 -2.55
C VAL A 137 0.25 0.55 -2.29
N THR A 138 0.56 1.74 -1.79
CA THR A 138 1.93 2.18 -1.49
C THR A 138 2.04 2.75 -0.09
N GLY A 139 3.26 2.81 0.43
CA GLY A 139 3.56 3.48 1.68
C GLY A 139 4.98 3.22 2.16
N TYR A 140 5.28 3.69 3.36
CA TYR A 140 6.59 3.57 3.97
C TYR A 140 6.49 3.18 5.45
N GLY A 141 7.06 2.02 5.79
CA GLY A 141 7.21 1.53 7.16
C GLY A 141 8.31 2.26 7.90
N VAL A 142 7.95 3.01 8.94
CA VAL A 142 8.87 3.79 9.78
C VAL A 142 9.19 3.02 11.06
N LEU A 143 10.47 2.97 11.39
CA LEU A 143 10.97 2.64 12.72
C LEU A 143 10.95 3.91 13.57
N PRO A 144 10.22 3.95 14.70
CA PRO A 144 10.34 5.06 15.64
C PRO A 144 11.76 5.09 16.20
N GLN A 145 12.48 6.19 15.94
CA GLN A 145 13.87 6.36 16.39
C GLN A 145 14.03 7.67 17.16
N VAL A 146 14.85 7.65 18.19
CA VAL A 146 15.25 8.84 18.96
C VAL A 146 16.77 8.86 18.98
N SER A 147 17.35 9.98 18.55
CA SER A 147 18.78 10.22 18.72
C SER A 147 19.00 11.14 19.91
N VAL A 148 19.84 10.72 20.84
CA VAL A 148 20.27 11.53 21.98
C VAL A 148 21.75 11.88 21.79
N ASN A 149 22.05 13.17 21.77
CA ASN A 149 23.42 13.65 21.67
C ASN A 149 24.01 13.87 23.07
N GLN A 150 24.76 12.89 23.56
CA GLN A 150 25.51 12.99 24.82
C GLN A 150 27.01 12.88 24.55
N ALA A 151 27.81 13.72 25.23
CA ALA A 151 29.25 13.84 25.04
C ALA A 151 30.06 12.54 25.26
N HIS A 152 29.50 11.58 26.00
CA HIS A 152 30.20 10.35 26.40
C HIS A 152 29.70 9.08 25.69
N ILE A 153 28.72 9.17 24.78
CA ILE A 153 28.25 7.99 24.04
C ILE A 153 29.18 7.74 22.86
N SER A 154 29.99 6.69 22.96
CA SER A 154 30.81 6.20 21.84
C SER A 154 29.97 5.33 20.92
N ARG A 155 29.86 5.71 19.64
CA ARG A 155 29.14 4.90 18.64
C ARG A 155 29.99 3.68 18.25
N PRO A 156 29.39 2.51 18.01
CA PRO A 156 30.13 1.31 17.62
C PRO A 156 30.85 1.51 16.28
N ARG A 157 31.97 0.83 16.06
CA ARG A 157 32.62 0.83 14.74
C ARG A 157 31.86 -0.14 13.83
N LEU A 158 31.18 0.38 12.82
CA LEU A 158 30.47 -0.40 11.84
C LEU A 158 31.21 -0.46 10.49
N PRO A 159 31.01 -1.52 9.69
CA PRO A 159 31.54 -1.59 8.33
C PRO A 159 31.12 -0.40 7.47
N ILE A 160 32.05 0.15 6.71
CA ILE A 160 31.83 1.38 5.92
C ILE A 160 30.72 1.23 4.87
N TYR A 161 30.52 0.02 4.33
CA TYR A 161 29.49 -0.27 3.33
C TYR A 161 28.07 0.01 3.82
N LEU A 162 27.82 -0.10 5.14
CA LEU A 162 26.52 0.25 5.73
C LEU A 162 26.24 1.75 5.62
N GLY A 163 27.28 2.58 5.75
CA GLY A 163 27.18 4.03 5.53
C GLY A 163 26.79 4.37 4.10
N TYR A 164 27.42 3.75 3.10
CA TYR A 164 27.05 3.96 1.69
C TYR A 164 25.61 3.56 1.41
N LYS A 165 25.18 2.39 1.92
CA LYS A 165 23.78 1.94 1.78
C LYS A 165 22.80 2.88 2.49
N ALA A 166 23.18 3.40 3.65
CA ALA A 166 22.37 4.35 4.41
C ALA A 166 22.20 5.68 3.68
N VAL A 167 23.29 6.25 3.15
CA VAL A 167 23.26 7.48 2.34
C VAL A 167 22.36 7.28 1.12
N ALA A 168 22.52 6.16 0.39
CA ALA A 168 21.67 5.84 -0.75
C ALA A 168 20.17 5.70 -0.36
N SER A 169 19.86 5.29 0.87
CA SER A 169 18.47 5.22 1.34
C SER A 169 17.85 6.59 1.67
N LEU A 170 18.70 7.60 1.93
CA LEU A 170 18.30 8.97 2.30
C LEU A 170 18.12 9.89 1.09
N THR A 171 18.65 9.53 -0.08
CA THR A 171 18.58 10.35 -1.31
C THR A 171 17.24 10.23 -2.04
N ALA A 172 16.32 9.39 -1.56
CA ALA A 172 14.99 9.27 -2.14
C ALA A 172 14.19 10.57 -2.00
N GLN A 173 13.44 10.95 -3.04
CA GLN A 173 12.66 12.20 -3.12
C GLN A 173 11.77 12.45 -1.89
N ARG A 174 11.28 11.39 -1.24
CA ARG A 174 10.43 11.46 -0.04
C ARG A 174 11.11 12.06 1.20
N PHE A 175 12.45 12.12 1.25
CA PHE A 175 13.20 12.68 2.38
C PHE A 175 13.69 14.12 2.14
N GLN A 176 13.39 14.72 0.99
CA GLN A 176 13.83 16.08 0.62
C GLN A 176 13.42 17.16 1.62
N HIS A 177 12.33 16.94 2.36
CA HIS A 177 11.80 17.87 3.37
C HIS A 177 12.10 17.48 4.81
N THR A 178 12.78 16.35 5.05
CA THR A 178 13.03 15.81 6.40
C THR A 178 14.49 15.95 6.83
N ILE A 179 15.41 16.17 5.89
CA ILE A 179 16.83 16.32 6.18
C ILE A 179 17.13 17.78 6.53
N SER A 180 17.69 18.02 7.72
CA SER A 180 18.19 19.35 8.12
C SER A 180 19.39 19.71 7.27
N CYS A 181 19.26 20.75 6.45
CA CYS A 181 20.32 21.25 5.58
C CYS A 181 20.82 22.59 6.14
N HIS A 182 22.12 22.75 6.35
CA HIS A 182 22.70 24.09 6.55
C HIS A 182 22.92 24.73 5.18
N HIS A 183 22.38 25.93 4.98
CA HIS A 183 22.56 26.68 3.73
C HIS A 183 23.84 27.51 3.86
N PHE A 184 24.90 27.13 3.16
CA PHE A 184 25.99 28.05 2.89
C PHE A 184 25.78 28.65 1.50
N SER A 185 25.75 29.97 1.41
CA SER A 185 25.82 30.68 0.13
C SER A 185 27.28 30.93 -0.20
N VAL A 186 27.76 30.40 -1.32
CA VAL A 186 29.06 30.74 -1.89
C VAL A 186 28.81 31.18 -3.34
N ASP A 187 29.58 32.15 -3.79
CA ASP A 187 29.49 32.68 -5.14
C ASP A 187 30.19 31.73 -6.12
N LEU A 188 29.45 31.22 -7.11
CA LEU A 188 29.90 30.20 -8.06
C LEU A 188 30.51 30.78 -9.34
N SER A 189 30.70 32.10 -9.39
CA SER A 189 31.21 32.82 -10.57
C SER A 189 32.67 32.51 -10.96
N GLU A 190 33.40 31.72 -10.17
CA GLU A 190 34.83 31.38 -10.39
C GLU A 190 35.10 29.92 -10.81
N LEU A 191 34.08 29.09 -11.09
CA LEU A 191 34.34 27.69 -11.49
C LEU A 191 34.87 27.60 -12.94
N PRO A 192 35.98 26.87 -13.18
CA PRO A 192 36.55 26.70 -14.52
C PRO A 192 35.63 25.86 -15.42
N SER A 193 35.63 26.16 -16.72
CA SER A 193 34.68 25.65 -17.71
C SER A 193 34.75 24.13 -17.96
N ASP A 194 33.65 23.47 -17.60
CA ASP A 194 32.96 22.22 -17.99
C ASP A 194 33.63 21.04 -18.74
N ASP A 195 34.74 21.18 -19.48
CA ASP A 195 35.20 20.06 -20.33
C ASP A 195 35.92 18.94 -19.56
N LEU A 196 36.40 19.21 -18.33
CA LEU A 196 37.09 18.24 -17.46
C LEU A 196 36.15 17.47 -16.51
N LEU A 197 34.88 17.85 -16.43
CA LEU A 197 33.93 17.38 -15.43
C LEU A 197 32.76 16.58 -16.03
N SER A 198 32.80 16.30 -17.33
CA SER A 198 31.75 15.60 -18.07
C SER A 198 31.37 14.23 -17.48
N ASP A 199 32.32 13.52 -16.87
CA ASP A 199 32.10 12.24 -16.16
C ASP A 199 32.07 12.36 -14.62
N TRP A 200 32.27 13.55 -14.07
CA TRP A 200 32.40 13.79 -12.64
C TRP A 200 31.17 14.51 -12.10
N VAL A 201 30.56 13.96 -11.04
CA VAL A 201 29.52 14.66 -10.31
C VAL A 201 30.19 15.75 -9.47
N VAL A 202 30.00 17.01 -9.87
CA VAL A 202 30.48 18.17 -9.11
C VAL A 202 29.67 18.29 -7.84
N ILE A 203 30.31 18.06 -6.69
CA ILE A 203 29.70 18.27 -5.39
C ILE A 203 29.77 19.76 -5.06
N ASN A 204 28.62 20.41 -5.02
CA ASN A 204 28.49 21.82 -4.68
C ASN A 204 28.32 22.01 -3.16
N PHE A 205 28.76 23.14 -2.61
CA PHE A 205 28.49 23.50 -1.21
C PHE A 205 26.99 23.76 -0.95
N THR A 206 26.21 24.00 -2.01
CA THR A 206 24.73 24.03 -1.95
C THR A 206 24.10 22.65 -1.87
N ASP A 207 24.86 21.58 -2.14
CA ASP A 207 24.32 20.22 -2.15
C ASP A 207 23.93 19.81 -0.73
N LYS A 208 22.76 19.21 -0.64
CA LYS A 208 22.17 18.81 0.64
C LYS A 208 22.62 17.40 0.97
N PHE A 209 23.51 17.29 1.95
CA PHE A 209 23.96 16.00 2.48
C PHE A 209 23.24 15.66 3.78
N PRO A 210 22.89 14.38 4.01
CA PRO A 210 22.37 13.94 5.29
C PRO A 210 23.42 14.15 6.39
N THR A 211 22.98 14.56 7.58
CA THR A 211 23.90 14.73 8.70
C THR A 211 24.46 13.37 9.14
N ASN A 212 25.60 13.37 9.86
CA ASN A 212 26.10 12.15 10.48
C ASN A 212 25.03 11.45 11.31
N ASN A 213 24.18 12.22 12.00
CA ASN A 213 23.09 11.66 12.77
C ASN A 213 22.05 10.96 11.90
N ASP A 214 21.65 11.57 10.78
CA ASP A 214 20.69 10.98 9.84
C ASP A 214 21.23 9.70 9.19
N ILE A 215 22.51 9.70 8.82
CA ILE A 215 23.21 8.52 8.29
C ILE A 215 23.16 7.39 9.33
N TRP A 216 23.47 7.69 10.58
CA TRP A 216 23.41 6.70 11.66
C TRP A 216 22.01 6.15 11.91
N LEU A 217 21.00 7.02 11.95
CA LEU A 217 19.60 6.58 12.05
C LEU A 217 19.21 5.70 10.85
N ALA A 218 19.68 6.01 9.65
CA ALA A 218 19.47 5.17 8.47
C ALA A 218 20.18 3.81 8.57
N ILE A 219 21.41 3.76 9.11
CA ILE A 219 22.12 2.49 9.37
C ILE A 219 21.32 1.63 10.35
N GLU A 220 20.85 2.19 11.46
CA GLU A 220 20.00 1.49 12.42
C GLU A 220 18.74 0.92 11.77
N ARG A 221 18.06 1.69 10.90
CA ARG A 221 16.90 1.18 10.16
C ARG A 221 17.24 0.00 9.26
N LEU A 222 18.38 0.05 8.58
CA LEU A 222 18.85 -1.03 7.71
C LEU A 222 19.11 -2.29 8.52
N ILE A 223 19.82 -2.17 9.65
CA ILE A 223 20.13 -3.30 10.55
C ILE A 223 18.85 -3.89 11.14
N ALA A 224 17.94 -3.04 11.62
CA ALA A 224 16.66 -3.47 12.15
C ALA A 224 15.81 -4.18 11.08
N SER A 225 15.76 -3.64 9.85
CA SER A 225 15.05 -4.25 8.73
C SER A 225 15.60 -5.65 8.41
N THR A 226 16.93 -5.79 8.33
CA THR A 226 17.56 -7.10 8.11
C THR A 226 17.28 -8.06 9.24
N TYR A 227 17.39 -7.60 10.50
CA TYR A 227 17.14 -8.42 11.67
C TYR A 227 15.71 -8.96 11.71
N PHE A 228 14.70 -8.13 11.47
CA PHE A 228 13.29 -8.55 11.46
C PHE A 228 12.94 -9.43 10.26
N LYS A 229 13.61 -9.24 9.13
CA LYS A 229 13.46 -10.09 7.97
C LYS A 229 13.97 -11.50 8.24
N GLU A 230 15.08 -11.63 8.96
CA GLU A 230 15.69 -12.92 9.35
C GLU A 230 14.99 -13.55 10.56
N ASN A 231 14.41 -12.73 11.44
CA ASN A 231 13.79 -13.15 12.70
C ASN A 231 12.33 -12.64 12.82
N PRO A 232 11.44 -13.06 11.92
CA PRO A 232 10.07 -12.57 11.89
C PRO A 232 9.30 -12.88 13.18
N GLN A 233 9.67 -13.94 13.92
CA GLN A 233 9.04 -14.36 15.18
C GLN A 233 9.00 -13.27 16.26
N PHE A 234 9.88 -12.27 16.21
CA PHE A 234 9.84 -11.17 17.18
C PHE A 234 8.70 -10.17 16.91
N LEU A 235 8.07 -10.22 15.74
CA LEU A 235 6.95 -9.36 15.38
C LEU A 235 5.60 -9.94 15.81
N SER A 236 5.45 -11.27 15.88
CA SER A 236 4.21 -11.91 16.35
C SER A 236 3.97 -11.68 17.84
N LEU A 237 5.04 -11.59 18.66
CA LEU A 237 4.97 -11.25 20.09
C LEU A 237 4.42 -9.84 20.36
N SER A 238 4.53 -8.94 19.38
CA SER A 238 4.00 -7.57 19.49
C SER A 238 2.49 -7.50 19.22
N ARG A 239 1.92 -8.54 18.59
CA ARG A 239 0.51 -8.58 18.15
C ARG A 239 -0.47 -8.90 19.28
N THR A 240 -0.01 -9.52 20.37
CA THR A 240 -0.85 -10.03 21.48
C THR A 240 -1.03 -9.07 22.65
N ARG A 241 -0.59 -7.81 22.58
CA ARG A 241 -0.77 -6.83 23.66
C ARG A 241 -1.54 -5.58 23.24
N ASN A 242 -2.78 -5.79 22.79
CA ASN A 242 -3.83 -4.79 22.94
C ASN A 242 -4.27 -4.72 24.42
N ASN A 243 -3.44 -4.13 25.27
CA ASN A 243 -3.90 -3.23 26.32
C ASN A 243 -2.70 -2.55 26.99
N THR A 244 -2.80 -1.23 27.08
CA THR A 244 -1.84 -0.28 27.69
C THR A 244 -0.62 0.09 26.83
N LYS A 245 -0.65 1.35 26.39
CA LYS A 245 0.43 2.16 25.83
C LYS A 245 1.80 1.78 26.42
N ARG A 246 2.57 0.96 25.73
CA ARG A 246 4.01 0.86 25.95
C ARG A 246 4.69 0.74 24.60
N THR A 247 5.60 1.68 24.34
CA THR A 247 6.54 1.63 23.23
C THR A 247 7.32 0.31 23.35
N PRO A 248 7.33 -0.57 22.33
CA PRO A 248 8.11 -1.80 22.38
C PRO A 248 9.59 -1.43 22.56
N GLN A 249 10.19 -1.88 23.66
CA GLN A 249 11.63 -1.75 23.89
C GLN A 249 12.31 -2.93 23.18
N LEU A 250 12.94 -2.64 22.05
CA LEU A 250 13.84 -3.58 21.39
C LEU A 250 15.19 -3.50 22.10
N VAL A 251 15.51 -4.52 22.90
CA VAL A 251 16.86 -4.70 23.44
C VAL A 251 17.61 -5.56 22.44
N PHE A 252 18.52 -4.95 21.69
CA PHE A 252 19.48 -5.70 20.90
C PHE A 252 20.54 -6.29 21.85
N PRO A 253 20.89 -7.59 21.73
CA PRO A 253 21.96 -8.20 22.52
C PRO A 253 23.34 -7.63 22.17
#